data_AF-A0A733BRU1-F1
#
_entry.id   AF-A0A733BRU1-F1
#
_cell.length_a   1.000
_cell.length_b   1.000
_cell.length_c   1.000
_cell.angle_alpha   90.00
_cell.angle_beta   90.00
_cell.angle_gamma   90.00
#
_symmetry.space_group_name_H-M   'P 1'
#
loop_
_entity.id
_entity.type
_entity.pdbx_description
1 polymer ?
#
loop_
_entity_poly.entity_id
_entity_poly.type
_entity_poly.pdbx_seq_one_letter_code
_entity_poly.pdbx_strand_id
1 'polypeptide(L)'
;EQQMEAVKCGELPESLRVNPDLPPQPDINAYLSEEGLAKYDYDNSRALAAFNAANTEWLMKAQDARSNAVAEQGRKTQEFTQKSAQYVEAARKHYDAAEKLNIPDYQEKEDAFMQLVPPAVGADIMRLFPEKSAALMYHLGANPEKARQLLAMDGQSALIELTRLSERLTLKPRGKQISSAPPADQPITGDVSAANKDAIRKQMDAAASKGDVETYRKLKAKLKGIR
;
A
#
# COMPACT_ATOMS: atom_id res chain seq x y z
N GLU A 1 -0.96 9.65 4.91
CA GLU A 1 -0.10 9.72 6.10
C GLU A 1 -0.70 9.04 7.32
N GLN A 2 -1.89 9.42 7.82
CA GLN A 2 -2.48 8.84 9.04
C GLN A 2 -2.65 7.30 9.04
N GLN A 3 -3.03 6.71 7.89
CA GLN A 3 -3.21 5.25 7.80
C GLN A 3 -1.91 4.44 7.84
N MET A 4 -0.76 5.06 7.49
CA MET A 4 0.54 4.39 7.43
C MET A 4 1.34 4.56 8.72
N GLU A 5 1.09 5.64 9.47
CA GLU A 5 1.63 5.85 10.82
C GLU A 5 0.99 4.90 11.83
N ALA A 6 -0.32 4.63 11.72
CA ALA A 6 -1.04 3.62 12.49
C ALA A 6 -0.40 2.23 12.33
N VAL A 7 -0.06 1.85 11.10
CA VAL A 7 0.58 0.56 10.77
C VAL A 7 1.98 0.42 11.40
N LYS A 8 2.74 1.52 11.53
CA LYS A 8 4.06 1.52 12.19
C LYS A 8 3.97 1.42 13.72
N CYS A 9 2.86 1.85 14.31
CA CYS A 9 2.58 1.77 15.74
C CYS A 9 1.83 0.48 16.16
N GLY A 10 1.59 -0.46 15.23
CA GLY A 10 0.82 -1.68 15.51
C GLY A 10 -0.70 -1.47 15.52
N GLU A 11 -1.17 -0.28 15.15
CA GLU A 11 -2.59 0.00 14.96
C GLU A 11 -3.00 -0.39 13.54
N LEU A 12 -3.68 -1.53 13.43
CA LEU A 12 -4.37 -1.91 12.21
C LEU A 12 -5.43 -0.85 11.88
N PRO A 13 -5.46 -0.33 10.63
CA PRO A 13 -6.55 0.51 10.15
C PRO A 13 -7.91 -0.05 10.58
N GLU A 14 -8.83 0.81 11.01
CA GLU A 14 -10.16 0.42 11.48
C GLU A 14 -10.87 -0.51 10.49
N SER A 15 -10.67 -0.26 9.19
CA SER A 15 -11.19 -1.06 8.07
C SER A 15 -10.66 -2.50 8.00
N LEU A 16 -9.57 -2.81 8.71
CA LEU A 16 -8.97 -4.14 8.77
C LEU A 16 -9.33 -4.89 10.06
N ARG A 17 -10.04 -4.25 11.01
CA ARG A 17 -10.49 -4.91 12.24
C ARG A 17 -11.59 -5.91 11.93
N VAL A 18 -11.42 -7.14 12.38
CA VAL A 18 -12.42 -8.21 12.29
C VAL A 18 -13.08 -8.35 13.65
N ASN A 19 -14.36 -7.99 13.71
CA ASN A 19 -15.17 -8.23 14.90
C ASN A 19 -15.75 -9.66 14.83
N PRO A 20 -15.70 -10.43 15.93
CA PRO A 20 -16.30 -11.75 15.97
C PRO A 20 -17.82 -11.65 15.86
N ASP A 21 -18.39 -12.47 14.98
CA ASP A 21 -19.84 -12.64 14.86
C ASP A 21 -20.32 -13.62 15.93
N LEU A 22 -20.73 -13.08 17.08
CA LEU A 22 -21.13 -13.89 18.22
C LEU A 22 -22.60 -14.31 18.10
N PRO A 23 -22.93 -15.60 18.28
CA PRO A 23 -24.32 -16.03 18.37
C PRO A 23 -25.01 -15.38 19.57
N PRO A 24 -26.34 -15.19 19.52
CA PRO A 24 -27.10 -14.63 20.64
C PRO A 24 -26.97 -15.54 21.86
N GLN A 25 -26.71 -14.95 23.02
CA GLN A 25 -26.65 -15.69 24.28
C GLN A 25 -28.03 -16.25 24.62
N PRO A 26 -28.14 -17.51 25.08
CA PRO A 26 -29.40 -18.05 25.57
C PRO A 26 -29.94 -17.20 26.72
N ASP A 27 -31.17 -16.73 26.57
CA ASP A 27 -31.87 -16.02 27.64
C ASP A 27 -32.55 -17.02 28.57
N ILE A 28 -32.26 -16.95 29.86
CA ILE A 28 -32.85 -17.82 30.88
C ILE A 28 -34.38 -17.67 30.94
N ASN A 29 -34.91 -16.48 30.66
CA ASN A 29 -36.35 -16.24 30.67
C ASN A 29 -37.07 -16.98 29.54
N ALA A 30 -36.38 -17.30 28.44
CA ALA A 30 -36.93 -18.13 27.38
C ALA A 30 -37.18 -19.60 27.80
N TYR A 31 -36.63 -20.02 28.95
CA TYR A 31 -36.74 -21.36 29.50
C TYR A 31 -37.53 -21.42 30.82
N LEU A 32 -37.37 -20.42 31.70
CA LEU A 32 -37.95 -20.42 33.05
C LEU A 32 -39.17 -19.50 33.24
N SER A 33 -39.61 -18.77 32.21
CA SER A 33 -40.91 -18.08 32.23
C SER A 33 -42.07 -19.09 32.12
N GLU A 34 -43.31 -18.67 32.41
CA GLU A 34 -44.49 -19.54 32.21
C GLU A 34 -44.57 -20.10 30.79
N GLU A 35 -44.33 -19.26 29.77
CA GLU A 35 -44.29 -19.66 28.37
C GLU A 35 -43.10 -20.56 28.04
N GLY A 36 -41.95 -20.36 28.69
CA GLY A 36 -40.76 -21.20 28.55
C GLY A 36 -40.96 -22.59 29.15
N LEU A 37 -41.48 -22.64 30.37
CA LEU A 37 -41.77 -23.87 31.11
C LEU A 37 -42.85 -24.72 30.44
N ALA A 38 -43.83 -24.09 29.77
CA ALA A 38 -44.84 -24.80 28.99
C ALA A 38 -44.22 -25.71 27.91
N LYS A 39 -43.03 -25.39 27.38
CA LYS A 39 -42.30 -26.23 26.40
C LYS A 39 -41.66 -27.47 27.02
N TYR A 40 -41.57 -27.51 28.35
CA TYR A 40 -40.92 -28.56 29.13
C TYR A 40 -41.89 -29.18 30.14
N ASP A 41 -43.20 -29.16 29.85
CA ASP A 41 -44.25 -29.74 30.70
C ASP A 41 -44.27 -29.18 32.14
N TYR A 42 -43.85 -27.92 32.30
CA TYR A 42 -43.64 -27.25 33.59
C TYR A 42 -42.60 -27.94 34.52
N ASP A 43 -41.76 -28.81 33.96
CA ASP A 43 -40.64 -29.41 34.66
C ASP A 43 -39.45 -28.44 34.69
N ASN A 44 -39.26 -27.80 35.84
CA ASN A 44 -38.14 -26.89 36.11
C ASN A 44 -36.77 -27.57 35.92
N SER A 45 -36.62 -28.85 36.27
CA SER A 45 -35.34 -29.55 36.13
C SER A 45 -35.00 -29.76 34.66
N ARG A 46 -36.01 -30.12 33.85
CA ARG A 46 -35.85 -30.33 32.40
C ARG A 46 -35.57 -29.02 31.66
N ALA A 47 -36.28 -27.95 32.02
CA ALA A 47 -36.05 -26.62 31.45
C ALA A 47 -34.67 -26.07 31.80
N LEU A 48 -34.22 -26.26 33.05
CA LEU A 48 -32.87 -25.87 33.49
C LEU A 48 -31.79 -26.68 32.77
N ALA A 49 -31.99 -28.00 32.58
CA ALA A 49 -31.07 -28.84 31.82
C ALA A 49 -30.94 -28.38 30.36
N ALA A 50 -32.06 -28.03 29.72
CA ALA A 50 -32.07 -27.50 28.35
C ALA A 50 -31.35 -26.14 28.24
N PHE A 51 -31.59 -25.24 29.20
CA PHE A 51 -30.86 -23.97 29.28
C PHE A 51 -29.34 -24.18 29.43
N ASN A 52 -28.92 -25.07 30.33
CA ASN A 52 -27.50 -25.37 30.54
C ASN A 52 -26.83 -25.97 29.29
N ALA A 53 -27.54 -26.83 28.56
CA ALA A 53 -27.07 -27.37 27.28
C ALA A 53 -26.92 -26.27 26.22
N ALA A 54 -27.94 -25.42 26.06
CA ALA A 54 -27.90 -24.29 25.14
C ALA A 54 -26.78 -23.30 25.50
N ASN A 55 -26.54 -23.05 26.78
CA ASN A 55 -25.48 -22.16 27.25
C ASN A 55 -24.09 -22.75 26.96
N THR A 56 -23.93 -24.07 27.10
CA THR A 56 -22.68 -24.78 26.77
C THR A 56 -22.41 -24.74 25.26
N GLU A 57 -23.45 -24.97 24.44
CA GLU A 57 -23.34 -24.86 22.98
C GLU A 57 -23.00 -23.43 22.55
N TRP A 58 -23.63 -22.42 23.17
CA TRP A 58 -23.30 -21.02 22.93
C TRP A 58 -21.85 -20.69 23.29
N LEU A 59 -21.34 -21.17 24.43
CA LEU A 59 -19.94 -20.97 24.84
C LEU A 59 -18.97 -21.54 23.79
N MET A 60 -19.23 -22.74 23.28
CA MET A 60 -18.40 -23.36 22.23
C MET A 60 -18.44 -22.53 20.94
N LYS A 61 -19.64 -22.16 20.46
CA LYS A 61 -19.78 -21.36 19.23
C LYS A 61 -19.17 -19.96 19.37
N ALA A 62 -19.32 -19.33 20.54
CA ALA A 62 -18.72 -18.03 20.82
C ALA A 62 -17.18 -18.11 20.86
N GLN A 63 -16.62 -19.20 21.39
CA GLN A 63 -15.19 -19.46 21.35
C GLN A 63 -14.69 -19.65 19.91
N ASP A 64 -15.40 -20.44 19.10
CA ASP A 64 -15.07 -20.64 17.68
C ASP A 64 -15.15 -19.34 16.89
N ALA A 65 -16.20 -18.54 17.09
CA ALA A 65 -16.36 -17.24 16.43
C ALA A 65 -15.21 -16.27 16.77
N ARG A 66 -14.78 -16.22 18.04
CA ARG A 66 -13.60 -15.44 18.46
C ARG A 66 -12.32 -15.97 17.84
N SER A 67 -12.12 -17.29 17.82
CA SER A 67 -10.96 -17.92 17.20
C SER A 67 -10.87 -17.58 15.71
N ASN A 68 -11.98 -17.71 14.98
CA ASN A 68 -12.06 -17.39 13.56
C ASN A 68 -11.79 -15.92 13.27
N ALA A 69 -12.31 -15.01 14.11
CA ALA A 69 -12.03 -13.58 13.97
C ALA A 69 -10.54 -13.26 14.13
N VAL A 70 -9.85 -13.88 15.10
CA VAL A 70 -8.40 -13.74 15.29
C VAL A 70 -7.62 -14.30 14.10
N ALA A 71 -8.00 -15.47 13.58
CA ALA A 71 -7.37 -16.06 12.41
C ALA A 71 -7.54 -15.18 11.15
N GLU A 72 -8.75 -14.66 10.92
CA GLU A 72 -9.04 -13.76 9.80
C GLU A 72 -8.30 -12.42 9.96
N GLN A 73 -8.23 -11.88 11.19
CA GLN A 73 -7.45 -10.70 11.51
C GLN A 73 -5.98 -10.90 11.14
N GLY A 74 -5.40 -12.05 11.52
CA GLY A 74 -4.03 -12.43 11.16
C GLY A 74 -3.82 -12.47 9.65
N ARG A 75 -4.73 -13.13 8.92
CA ARG A 75 -4.68 -13.20 7.44
C ARG A 75 -4.74 -11.81 6.80
N LYS A 76 -5.70 -10.96 7.18
CA LYS A 76 -5.85 -9.60 6.63
C LYS A 76 -4.61 -8.74 6.90
N THR A 77 -4.05 -8.85 8.12
CA THR A 77 -2.83 -8.14 8.51
C THR A 77 -1.64 -8.58 7.65
N GLN A 78 -1.49 -9.89 7.43
CA GLN A 78 -0.41 -10.45 6.63
C GLN A 78 -0.54 -10.05 5.15
N GLU A 79 -1.73 -10.15 4.58
CA GLU A 79 -2.02 -9.72 3.20
C GLU A 79 -1.73 -8.23 3.00
N PHE A 80 -2.15 -7.39 3.95
CA PHE A 80 -1.89 -5.95 3.91
C PHE A 80 -0.39 -5.65 3.96
N THR A 81 0.34 -6.33 4.85
CA THR A 81 1.79 -6.19 4.99
C THR A 81 2.51 -6.60 3.69
N GLN A 82 2.11 -7.74 3.09
CA GLN A 82 2.68 -8.21 1.82
C GLN A 82 2.41 -7.23 0.67
N LYS A 83 1.17 -6.76 0.53
CA LYS A 83 0.80 -5.77 -0.49
C LYS A 83 1.61 -4.49 -0.31
N SER A 84 1.74 -4.01 0.92
CA SER A 84 2.52 -2.81 1.24
C SER A 84 3.99 -2.98 0.85
N ALA A 85 4.60 -4.13 1.15
CA ALA A 85 5.97 -4.42 0.75
C ALA A 85 6.15 -4.43 -0.78
N GLN A 86 5.21 -5.02 -1.52
CA GLN A 86 5.23 -5.01 -2.98
C GLN A 86 5.15 -3.59 -3.57
N TYR A 87 4.29 -2.73 -3.02
CA TYR A 87 4.18 -1.34 -3.47
C TYR A 87 5.46 -0.54 -3.17
N VAL A 88 6.06 -0.73 -1.98
CA VAL A 88 7.32 -0.07 -1.63
C VAL A 88 8.45 -0.50 -2.56
N GLU A 89 8.55 -1.81 -2.85
CA GLU A 89 9.56 -2.32 -3.77
C GLU A 89 9.37 -1.80 -5.21
N ALA A 90 8.12 -1.76 -5.69
CA ALA A 90 7.76 -1.22 -6.99
C ALA A 90 8.12 0.27 -7.10
N ALA A 91 7.83 1.07 -6.07
CA ALA A 91 8.20 2.48 -6.02
C ALA A 91 9.73 2.67 -6.01
N ARG A 92 10.48 1.83 -5.28
CA ARG A 92 11.94 1.86 -5.29
C ARG A 92 12.49 1.61 -6.71
N LYS A 93 12.04 0.53 -7.36
CA LYS A 93 12.45 0.18 -8.73
C LYS A 93 12.09 1.28 -9.73
N HIS A 94 10.92 1.89 -9.58
CA HIS A 94 10.48 3.03 -10.38
C HIS A 94 11.46 4.20 -10.30
N TYR A 95 11.83 4.63 -9.09
CA TYR A 95 12.75 5.76 -8.92
C TYR A 95 14.19 5.42 -9.34
N ASP A 96 14.63 4.17 -9.19
CA ASP A 96 15.91 3.70 -9.74
C ASP A 96 15.90 3.79 -11.28
N ALA A 97 14.79 3.43 -11.94
CA ALA A 97 14.63 3.53 -13.39
C ALA A 97 14.55 5.00 -13.87
N ALA A 98 13.87 5.86 -13.12
CA ALA A 98 13.82 7.31 -13.39
C ALA A 98 15.21 7.95 -13.33
N GLU A 99 16.04 7.54 -12.37
CA GLU A 99 17.41 8.01 -12.25
C GLU A 99 18.28 7.56 -13.42
N LYS A 100 18.13 6.30 -13.87
CA LYS A 100 18.81 5.78 -15.07
C LYS A 100 18.42 6.53 -16.34
N LEU A 101 17.17 6.98 -16.44
CA LEU A 101 16.70 7.80 -17.57
C LEU A 101 17.39 9.16 -17.62
N ASN A 102 17.72 9.74 -16.45
CA ASN A 102 18.43 11.01 -16.31
C ASN A 102 17.80 12.14 -17.15
N ILE A 103 16.47 12.26 -17.07
CA ILE A 103 15.69 13.28 -17.79
C ILE A 103 15.49 14.51 -16.86
N PRO A 104 15.88 15.74 -17.27
CA PRO A 104 15.85 16.92 -16.41
C PRO A 104 14.46 17.32 -15.90
N ASP A 105 13.44 17.19 -16.74
CA ASP A 105 12.04 17.56 -16.48
C ASP A 105 11.18 16.35 -16.05
N TYR A 106 11.83 15.24 -15.67
CA TYR A 106 11.12 14.02 -15.28
C TYR A 106 10.08 14.27 -14.18
N GLN A 107 10.48 15.01 -13.14
CA GLN A 107 9.64 15.28 -11.98
C GLN A 107 8.36 16.02 -12.37
N GLU A 108 8.48 17.01 -13.25
CA GLU A 108 7.36 17.80 -13.74
C GLU A 108 6.37 16.92 -14.53
N LYS A 109 6.88 16.01 -15.38
CA LYS A 109 6.01 15.11 -16.16
C LYS A 109 5.40 14.00 -15.30
N GLU A 110 6.13 13.46 -14.33
CA GLU A 110 5.56 12.56 -13.33
C GLU A 110 4.40 13.23 -12.59
N ASP A 111 4.59 14.47 -12.13
CA ASP A 111 3.56 15.21 -11.40
C ASP A 111 2.34 15.52 -12.28
N ALA A 112 2.55 15.92 -13.53
CA ALA A 112 1.47 16.13 -14.49
C ALA A 112 0.67 14.84 -14.74
N PHE A 113 1.35 13.68 -14.82
CA PHE A 113 0.69 12.38 -14.93
C PHE A 113 -0.12 12.05 -13.67
N MET A 114 0.48 12.17 -12.50
CA MET A 114 -0.14 11.80 -11.22
C MET A 114 -1.31 12.71 -10.83
N GLN A 115 -1.34 13.96 -11.30
CA GLN A 115 -2.49 14.85 -11.14
C GLN A 115 -3.68 14.45 -12.02
N LEU A 116 -3.42 13.76 -13.14
CA LEU A 116 -4.43 13.42 -14.13
C LEU A 116 -5.06 12.05 -13.88
N VAL A 117 -4.32 11.10 -13.31
CA VAL A 117 -4.77 9.72 -13.11
C VAL A 117 -5.12 9.41 -11.66
N PRO A 118 -6.06 8.49 -11.39
CA PRO A 118 -6.27 7.97 -10.05
C PRO A 118 -4.98 7.35 -9.48
N PRO A 119 -4.69 7.48 -8.16
CA PRO A 119 -3.47 6.96 -7.55
C PRO A 119 -3.20 5.47 -7.81
N ALA A 120 -4.27 4.67 -7.91
CA ALA A 120 -4.19 3.25 -8.22
C ALA A 120 -3.50 2.97 -9.57
N VAL A 121 -3.74 3.81 -10.58
CA VAL A 121 -3.14 3.65 -11.92
C VAL A 121 -1.63 3.84 -11.88
N GLY A 122 -1.15 4.85 -11.15
CA GLY A 122 0.27 5.07 -10.95
C GLY A 122 0.93 3.88 -10.25
N ALA A 123 0.31 3.41 -9.16
CA ALA A 123 0.80 2.26 -8.40
C ALA A 123 0.82 0.97 -9.24
N ASP A 124 -0.19 0.75 -10.09
CA ASP A 124 -0.24 -0.40 -11.00
C ASP A 124 0.81 -0.32 -12.10
N ILE A 125 1.09 0.86 -12.67
CA ILE A 125 2.18 1.02 -13.65
C ILE A 125 3.55 0.68 -13.02
N MET A 126 3.81 1.14 -11.79
CA MET A 126 5.04 0.81 -11.08
C MET A 126 5.17 -0.70 -10.83
N ARG A 127 4.06 -1.37 -10.48
CA ARG A 127 4.03 -2.80 -10.18
C ARG A 127 4.12 -3.69 -11.43
N LEU A 128 3.38 -3.36 -12.48
CA LEU A 128 3.26 -4.17 -13.70
C LEU A 128 4.44 -3.96 -14.65
N PHE A 129 5.03 -2.77 -14.65
CA PHE A 129 6.12 -2.41 -15.56
C PHE A 129 7.35 -1.89 -14.79
N PRO A 130 7.95 -2.67 -13.87
CA PRO A 130 8.98 -2.16 -12.95
C PRO A 130 10.15 -1.46 -13.64
N GLU A 131 10.63 -1.98 -14.77
CA GLU A 131 11.76 -1.42 -15.53
C GLU A 131 11.38 -0.25 -16.46
N LYS A 132 10.10 -0.12 -16.81
CA LYS A 132 9.59 0.85 -17.80
C LYS A 132 8.65 1.89 -17.22
N SER A 133 8.29 1.74 -15.95
CA SER A 133 7.32 2.57 -15.24
C SER A 133 7.67 4.04 -15.33
N ALA A 134 8.95 4.39 -15.14
CA ALA A 134 9.41 5.76 -15.27
C ALA A 134 9.24 6.32 -16.70
N ALA A 135 9.64 5.56 -17.73
CA ALA A 135 9.48 5.99 -19.11
C ALA A 135 8.00 6.14 -19.49
N LEU A 136 7.15 5.23 -19.02
CA LEU A 136 5.69 5.27 -19.22
C LEU A 136 5.09 6.52 -18.57
N MET A 137 5.36 6.76 -17.29
CA MET A 137 4.82 7.92 -16.57
C MET A 137 5.30 9.24 -17.20
N TYR A 138 6.58 9.33 -17.57
CA TYR A 138 7.10 10.49 -18.29
C TYR A 138 6.36 10.71 -19.61
N HIS A 139 6.23 9.67 -20.44
CA HIS A 139 5.55 9.78 -21.73
C HIS A 139 4.08 10.17 -21.57
N LEU A 140 3.37 9.61 -20.59
CA LEU A 140 1.96 9.90 -20.36
C LEU A 140 1.75 11.28 -19.73
N GLY A 141 2.67 11.74 -18.89
CA GLY A 141 2.67 13.12 -18.38
C GLY A 141 2.98 14.16 -19.44
N ALA A 142 3.86 13.84 -20.38
CA ALA A 142 4.12 14.68 -21.55
C ALA A 142 2.95 14.68 -22.57
N ASN A 143 2.07 13.67 -22.51
CA ASN A 143 0.95 13.49 -23.44
C ASN A 143 -0.38 13.27 -22.69
N PRO A 144 -0.96 14.32 -22.09
CA PRO A 144 -2.14 14.18 -21.23
C PRO A 144 -3.36 13.64 -21.98
N GLU A 145 -3.54 13.96 -23.27
CA GLU A 145 -4.64 13.40 -24.07
C GLU A 145 -4.57 11.88 -24.17
N LYS A 146 -3.37 11.32 -24.29
CA LYS A 146 -3.18 9.86 -24.35
C LYS A 146 -3.46 9.22 -22.99
N ALA A 147 -3.08 9.87 -21.90
CA ALA A 147 -3.43 9.40 -20.56
C ALA A 147 -4.95 9.40 -20.36
N ARG A 148 -5.67 10.46 -20.76
CA ARG A 148 -7.15 10.48 -20.72
C ARG A 148 -7.77 9.41 -21.60
N GLN A 149 -7.23 9.19 -22.79
CA GLN A 149 -7.71 8.13 -23.68
C GLN A 149 -7.59 6.75 -23.03
N LEU A 150 -6.45 6.45 -22.39
CA LEU A 150 -6.25 5.20 -21.66
C LEU A 150 -7.23 5.05 -20.48
N LEU A 151 -7.53 6.15 -19.78
CA LEU A 151 -8.51 6.15 -18.68
C LEU A 151 -9.96 5.94 -19.17
N ALA A 152 -10.25 6.33 -20.42
CA ALA A 152 -11.57 6.14 -21.03
C ALA A 152 -11.79 4.75 -21.62
N MET A 153 -10.73 3.94 -21.76
CA MET A 153 -10.81 2.55 -22.22
C MET A 153 -11.27 1.62 -21.09
N ASP A 154 -11.76 0.44 -21.44
CA ASP A 154 -11.89 -0.64 -20.47
C ASP A 154 -10.50 -1.08 -19.97
N GLY A 155 -10.45 -1.65 -18.76
CA GLY A 155 -9.18 -1.97 -18.10
C GLY A 155 -8.29 -2.96 -18.85
N GLN A 156 -8.87 -3.90 -19.62
CA GLN A 156 -8.09 -4.87 -20.39
C GLN A 156 -7.47 -4.20 -21.62
N SER A 157 -8.25 -3.42 -22.36
CA SER A 157 -7.75 -2.65 -23.51
C SER A 157 -6.68 -1.64 -23.10
N ALA A 158 -6.89 -0.92 -22.00
CA ALA A 158 -5.91 0.03 -21.45
C ALA A 158 -4.58 -0.68 -21.12
N LEU A 159 -4.64 -1.86 -20.50
CA LEU A 159 -3.44 -2.64 -20.18
C LEU A 159 -2.70 -3.12 -21.44
N ILE A 160 -3.42 -3.57 -22.47
CA ILE A 160 -2.82 -3.98 -23.76
C ILE A 160 -2.11 -2.78 -24.40
N GLU A 161 -2.74 -1.62 -24.43
CA GLU A 161 -2.14 -0.40 -24.98
C GLU A 161 -0.95 0.10 -24.15
N LEU A 162 -1.00 -0.01 -22.83
CA LEU A 162 0.15 0.26 -21.96
C LEU A 162 1.32 -0.68 -22.24
N THR A 163 1.05 -1.99 -22.42
CA THR A 163 2.08 -2.97 -22.79
C THR A 163 2.72 -2.63 -24.12
N ARG A 164 1.91 -2.35 -25.16
CA ARG A 164 2.39 -1.91 -26.49
C ARG A 164 3.22 -0.62 -26.39
N LEU A 165 2.78 0.32 -25.56
CA LEU A 165 3.53 1.56 -25.30
C LEU A 165 4.87 1.25 -24.62
N SER A 166 4.90 0.35 -23.63
CA SER A 166 6.11 -0.03 -22.90
C SER A 166 7.19 -0.64 -23.81
N GLU A 167 6.78 -1.42 -24.81
CA GLU A 167 7.67 -2.01 -25.80
C GLU A 167 8.24 -0.97 -26.76
N ARG A 168 7.40 0.01 -27.18
CA ARG A 168 7.82 1.11 -28.05
C ARG A 168 8.78 2.07 -27.35
N LEU A 169 8.64 2.23 -26.04
CA LEU A 169 9.53 3.07 -25.22
C LEU A 169 10.89 2.38 -25.04
N THR A 170 11.75 2.52 -26.05
CA THR A 170 13.15 2.09 -25.94
C THR A 170 13.87 3.01 -24.96
N LEU A 171 14.42 2.43 -23.90
CA LEU A 171 15.32 3.13 -22.97
C LEU A 171 16.66 3.33 -23.70
N LYS A 172 16.77 4.35 -24.54
CA LYS A 172 18.10 4.81 -24.96
C LYS A 172 18.62 5.73 -23.86
N PRO A 173 19.57 5.31 -23.01
CA PRO A 173 20.27 6.26 -22.15
C PRO A 173 20.86 7.33 -23.07
N ARG A 174 20.62 8.63 -22.77
CA ARG A 174 21.34 9.69 -23.48
C ARG A 174 22.83 9.40 -23.30
N GLY A 175 23.51 9.10 -24.41
CA GLY A 175 24.97 9.06 -24.41
C GLY A 175 25.46 10.37 -23.81
N LYS A 176 26.45 10.29 -22.89
CA LYS A 176 27.14 11.45 -22.33
C LYS A 176 27.31 12.48 -23.45
N GLN A 177 26.75 13.67 -23.31
CA GLN A 177 27.21 14.80 -24.12
C GLN A 177 28.67 15.01 -23.71
N ILE A 178 29.60 14.46 -24.51
CA ILE A 178 31.01 14.76 -24.37
C ILE A 178 31.15 16.19 -24.88
N SER A 179 30.98 17.15 -23.97
CA SER A 179 31.49 18.50 -24.18
C SER A 179 33.00 18.39 -24.29
N SER A 180 33.58 18.94 -25.37
CA SER A 180 35.03 19.07 -25.55
C SER A 180 35.66 20.18 -24.67
N ALA A 181 34.94 20.68 -23.66
CA ALA A 181 35.48 21.67 -22.72
C ALA A 181 36.37 20.98 -21.67
N PRO A 182 37.58 21.51 -21.40
CA PRO A 182 38.45 20.99 -20.34
C PRO A 182 37.74 20.98 -18.97
N PRO A 183 37.92 19.93 -18.15
CA PRO A 183 37.36 19.89 -16.81
C PRO A 183 37.98 21.00 -15.96
N ALA A 184 37.14 21.75 -15.24
CA ALA A 184 37.60 22.73 -14.26
C ALA A 184 38.24 22.03 -13.06
N ASP A 185 39.31 22.62 -12.53
CA ASP A 185 40.06 22.11 -11.37
C ASP A 185 39.17 21.96 -10.13
N GLN A 186 39.34 20.85 -9.42
CA GLN A 186 38.63 20.55 -8.17
C GLN A 186 39.45 20.98 -6.96
N PRO A 187 38.88 21.76 -6.01
CA PRO A 187 39.47 21.88 -4.69
C PRO A 187 39.04 20.69 -3.80
N ILE A 188 40.01 20.17 -3.04
CA ILE A 188 39.83 19.11 -2.03
C ILE A 188 39.42 19.77 -0.70
N THR A 189 38.29 19.38 -0.12
CA THR A 189 37.95 19.69 1.28
C THR A 189 37.41 18.44 2.01
N GLY A 190 37.82 18.31 3.27
CA GLY A 190 37.73 17.12 4.10
C GLY A 190 36.33 16.71 4.57
N ASP A 191 36.20 15.42 4.83
CA ASP A 191 34.94 14.68 4.93
C ASP A 191 34.29 14.79 6.33
N VAL A 192 33.23 15.60 6.44
CA VAL A 192 32.21 15.54 7.51
C VAL A 192 30.85 15.17 6.91
N SER A 193 30.81 14.86 5.59
CA SER A 193 29.58 14.76 4.79
C SER A 193 28.92 13.38 4.83
N ALA A 194 29.69 12.33 5.15
CA ALA A 194 29.23 10.94 5.08
C ALA A 194 28.11 10.60 6.09
N ALA A 195 28.26 11.04 7.36
CA ALA A 195 27.26 10.79 8.40
C ALA A 195 25.90 11.47 8.10
N ASN A 196 25.93 12.64 7.47
CA ASN A 196 24.72 13.38 7.07
C ASN A 196 24.03 12.74 5.86
N LYS A 197 24.79 12.17 4.92
CA LYS A 197 24.24 11.49 3.75
C LYS A 197 23.48 10.21 4.14
N ASP A 198 24.02 9.42 5.06
CA ASP A 198 23.35 8.19 5.51
C ASP A 198 22.11 8.46 6.37
N ALA A 199 22.14 9.51 7.19
CA ALA A 199 20.96 9.96 7.93
C ALA A 199 19.84 10.42 6.97
N ILE A 200 20.17 11.17 5.93
CA ILE A 200 19.21 11.64 4.91
C ILE A 200 18.66 10.46 4.11
N ARG A 201 19.49 9.47 3.74
CA ARG A 201 19.04 8.22 3.09
C ARG A 201 18.07 7.44 3.97
N LYS A 202 18.36 7.30 5.27
CA LYS A 202 17.47 6.60 6.22
C LYS A 202 16.15 7.33 6.41
N GLN A 203 16.15 8.67 6.36
CA GLN A 203 14.93 9.48 6.39
C GLN A 203 14.15 9.41 5.07
N MET A 204 14.84 9.30 3.93
CA MET A 204 14.20 9.02 2.65
C MET A 204 13.54 7.65 2.67
N ASP A 205 14.21 6.60 3.14
CA ASP A 205 13.60 5.27 3.27
C ASP A 205 12.41 5.28 4.24
N ALA A 206 12.48 6.07 5.30
CA ALA A 206 11.37 6.30 6.20
C ALA A 206 10.20 7.04 5.54
N ALA A 207 10.46 8.04 4.69
CA ALA A 207 9.44 8.78 3.94
C ALA A 207 8.81 7.92 2.82
N ALA A 208 9.62 7.14 2.10
CA ALA A 208 9.18 6.18 1.10
C ALA A 208 8.30 5.08 1.72
N SER A 209 8.72 4.51 2.86
CA SER A 209 7.91 3.54 3.61
C SER A 209 6.64 4.14 4.22
N LYS A 210 6.58 5.47 4.38
CA LYS A 210 5.39 6.22 4.83
C LYS A 210 4.53 6.74 3.67
N GLY A 211 4.90 6.49 2.42
CA GLY A 211 4.18 6.97 1.23
C GLY A 211 4.14 8.50 1.16
N ASP A 212 5.00 9.15 1.93
CA ASP A 212 5.15 10.60 1.98
C ASP A 212 6.16 11.00 0.90
N VAL A 213 5.62 11.06 -0.31
CA VAL A 213 6.37 11.35 -1.54
C VAL A 213 6.92 12.78 -1.50
N GLU A 214 6.22 13.72 -0.85
CA GLU A 214 6.66 15.11 -0.73
C GLU A 214 7.93 15.22 0.13
N THR A 215 7.93 14.59 1.30
CA THR A 215 9.11 14.57 2.18
C THR A 215 10.24 13.75 1.57
N TYR A 216 9.93 12.63 0.92
CA TYR A 216 10.92 11.85 0.18
C TYR A 216 11.64 12.72 -0.87
N ARG A 217 10.88 13.49 -1.66
CA ARG A 217 11.42 14.38 -2.69
C ARG A 217 12.24 15.53 -2.10
N LYS A 218 11.77 16.16 -1.01
CA LYS A 218 12.53 17.21 -0.30
C LYS A 218 13.87 16.70 0.24
N LEU A 219 13.87 15.50 0.83
CA LEU A 219 15.10 14.88 1.36
C LEU A 219 16.05 14.46 0.24
N LYS A 220 15.52 13.95 -0.88
CA LYS A 220 16.31 13.63 -2.08
C LYS A 220 16.94 14.88 -2.70
N ALA A 221 16.21 16.00 -2.76
CA ALA A 221 16.73 17.28 -3.23
C ALA A 221 17.85 17.81 -2.32
N LYS A 222 17.70 17.69 -1.00
CA LYS A 222 18.75 18.02 -0.03
C LYS A 222 19.99 17.15 -0.22
N LEU A 223 19.83 15.83 -0.41
CA LEU A 223 20.95 14.92 -0.65
C LEU A 223 21.72 15.29 -1.93
N LYS A 224 21.02 15.71 -2.99
CA LYS A 224 21.61 16.17 -4.25
C LYS A 224 22.35 17.51 -4.12
N GLY A 225 21.91 18.36 -3.19
CA GLY A 225 22.55 19.66 -2.88
C GLY A 225 23.81 19.56 -2.02
N ILE A 226 24.03 18.42 -1.34
CA ILE A 226 25.28 18.13 -0.60
C ILE A 226 26.29 17.56 -1.60
N ARG A 227 26.85 18.46 -2.42
CA ARG A 227 27.96 18.15 -3.32
C ARG A 227 29.27 18.62 -2.71
#